data_AF-A0A533W6D7-F1
#
_entry.id   AF-A0A533W6D7-F1
#
_cell.length_a   1.000
_cell.length_b   1.000
_cell.length_c   1.000
_cell.angle_alpha   90.00
_cell.angle_beta   90.00
_cell.angle_gamma   90.00
#
_symmetry.space_group_name_H-M   'P 1'
#
loop_
_entity.id
_entity.type
_entity.pdbx_description
1 polymer ?
#
loop_
_entity_poly.entity_id
_entity_poly.type
_entity_poly.pdbx_seq_one_letter_code
_entity_poly.pdbx_strand_id
1 'polypeptide(L)'
;MYPLLKAEPALKCCPGCLRGIPEAAKSWNRMPRCDNCHQTQSLEGSPTVRAVPEYDSERRSGPSRSSQRSRKLYSIGPALSWKIVWQQLEVHHDGALKKPALLVSLSTSIPQYRALYSQARELASYMMKKMKFVPLASLYSSALPPEVAVREDGTVSLVVNQFHLHRGERDIVLFGGDSSPLDDQYEFADAVLTYARSLGVGEVYSIGARWTEAPLPPDQTPAVLGFATDLVGVKELKSHGVELIKDEPAPFFASMVVGLAKGYAMRGYKVSVNHGEPLPRPRSVARMLEVLSKMVGFEIDLDELQAPKGPLAAKQPDEGSIYQ
;
A
#
# COMPACT_ATOMS: atom_id res chain seq x y z
N MET A 1 10.15 32.55 49.39
CA MET A 1 8.87 33.25 49.21
C MET A 1 8.78 33.62 47.73
N TYR A 2 8.13 32.78 46.94
CA TYR A 2 7.95 32.95 45.48
C TYR A 2 6.46 33.14 45.21
N PRO A 3 6.02 34.10 44.38
CA PRO A 3 4.61 34.24 44.04
C PRO A 3 4.21 33.26 42.94
N LEU A 4 3.08 32.59 43.20
CA LEU A 4 2.31 31.77 42.27
C LEU A 4 1.66 32.64 41.20
N LEU A 5 1.85 32.31 39.92
CA LEU A 5 0.96 32.73 38.83
C LEU A 5 0.38 31.49 38.16
N LYS A 6 -0.95 31.41 38.21
CA LYS A 6 -1.79 30.37 37.62
C LYS A 6 -1.74 30.48 36.09
N ALA A 7 -1.55 29.35 35.42
CA ALA A 7 -1.76 29.22 33.98
C ALA A 7 -3.26 29.02 33.70
N GLU A 8 -3.84 29.86 32.84
CA GLU A 8 -5.14 29.61 32.21
C GLU A 8 -4.96 28.65 31.03
N PRO A 9 -5.89 27.73 30.76
CA PRO A 9 -5.84 26.90 29.57
C PRO A 9 -6.33 27.69 28.35
N ALA A 10 -5.40 28.04 27.46
CA ALA A 10 -5.73 28.57 26.15
C ALA A 10 -6.34 27.46 25.27
N LEU A 11 -7.64 27.57 24.98
CA LEU A 11 -8.32 26.87 23.90
C LEU A 11 -7.71 27.31 22.56
N LYS A 12 -6.86 26.46 21.97
CA LYS A 12 -6.42 26.62 20.58
C LYS A 12 -7.51 26.11 19.63
N CYS A 13 -8.32 27.02 19.09
CA CYS A 13 -9.09 26.77 17.88
C CYS A 13 -8.16 26.67 16.66
N CYS A 14 -8.49 25.77 15.73
CA CYS A 14 -7.73 25.50 14.50
C CYS A 14 -7.51 26.74 13.61
N PRO A 15 -6.31 26.92 13.02
CA PRO A 15 -6.06 27.94 12.01
C PRO A 15 -6.59 27.46 10.66
N GLY A 16 -7.88 27.72 10.38
CA GLY A 16 -8.52 27.41 9.10
C GLY A 16 -9.59 28.41 8.65
N CYS A 17 -9.96 29.38 9.48
CA CYS A 17 -10.90 30.44 9.11
C CYS A 17 -10.14 31.73 8.81
N LEU A 18 -9.57 31.81 7.60
CA LEU A 18 -9.41 33.04 6.79
C LEU A 18 -8.53 32.72 5.58
N ARG A 19 -9.16 32.35 4.46
CA ARG A 19 -8.68 32.63 3.09
C ARG A 19 -9.77 32.27 2.08
N GLY A 20 -10.25 33.27 1.34
CA GLY A 20 -11.09 33.09 0.15
C GLY A 20 -12.56 33.48 0.32
N ILE A 21 -12.86 34.78 0.41
CA ILE A 21 -14.19 35.30 0.04
C ILE A 21 -13.98 36.21 -1.17
N PRO A 22 -14.46 35.84 -2.37
CA PRO A 22 -14.63 36.78 -3.47
C PRO A 22 -15.76 37.77 -3.12
N GLU A 23 -15.58 39.04 -3.47
CA GLU A 23 -16.63 40.07 -3.38
C GLU A 23 -17.80 39.76 -4.32
N ALA A 24 -18.73 38.91 -3.91
CA ALA A 24 -20.06 38.78 -4.53
C ALA A 24 -21.01 37.92 -3.70
N ALA A 25 -21.37 38.35 -2.47
CA ALA A 25 -22.55 37.82 -1.77
C ALA A 25 -22.96 38.69 -0.57
N LYS A 26 -23.13 40.00 -0.79
CA LYS A 26 -23.98 40.80 0.10
C LYS A 26 -25.43 40.66 -0.36
N SER A 27 -26.09 39.62 0.10
CA SER A 27 -27.54 39.60 0.29
C SER A 27 -27.94 38.26 0.91
N TRP A 28 -29.02 38.28 1.67
CA TRP A 28 -29.70 37.15 2.32
C TRP A 28 -29.24 36.85 3.76
N ASN A 29 -29.93 37.53 4.68
CA ASN A 29 -30.16 37.09 6.06
C ASN A 29 -30.62 35.63 6.08
N ARG A 30 -29.76 34.70 6.54
CA ARG A 30 -30.08 33.43 7.23
C ARG A 30 -28.77 32.71 7.56
N MET A 31 -28.29 32.83 8.81
CA MET A 31 -27.27 31.91 9.35
C MET A 31 -27.99 30.63 9.82
N PRO A 32 -27.58 29.42 9.40
CA PRO A 32 -27.95 28.19 10.08
C PRO A 32 -27.13 28.04 11.36
N ARG A 33 -27.81 27.71 12.45
CA ARG A 33 -27.22 27.38 13.76
C ARG A 33 -26.44 26.07 13.67
N CYS A 34 -25.30 26.03 14.35
CA CYS A 34 -24.51 24.81 14.55
C CYS A 34 -25.14 24.03 15.73
N ASP A 35 -26.10 23.17 15.44
CA ASP A 35 -26.69 22.24 16.42
C ASP A 35 -25.93 20.92 16.37
N ASN A 36 -24.87 20.79 17.20
CA ASN A 36 -24.44 19.54 17.85
C ASN A 36 -23.15 19.76 18.66
N CYS A 37 -23.31 20.14 19.92
CA CYS A 37 -22.28 19.97 20.94
C CYS A 37 -22.92 19.22 22.11
N HIS A 38 -22.92 17.89 22.02
CA HIS A 38 -23.23 17.03 23.16
C HIS A 38 -22.00 16.99 24.10
N GLN A 39 -22.17 17.63 25.25
CA GLN A 39 -21.65 17.30 26.58
C GLN A 39 -20.31 16.56 26.67
N THR A 40 -19.28 17.31 27.09
CA THR A 40 -18.07 16.79 27.72
C THR A 40 -18.37 16.25 29.11
N GLN A 41 -18.13 14.96 29.36
CA GLN A 41 -17.92 14.45 30.72
C GLN A 41 -16.44 14.53 31.08
N SER A 42 -16.18 15.11 32.24
CA SER A 42 -14.90 15.24 32.93
C SER A 42 -14.35 13.87 33.36
N LEU A 43 -13.12 13.55 32.98
CA LEU A 43 -12.32 12.50 33.61
C LEU A 43 -11.17 13.15 34.38
N GLU A 44 -11.41 13.43 35.67
CA GLU A 44 -10.35 13.56 36.66
C GLU A 44 -10.03 12.17 37.23
N GLY A 45 -8.76 11.81 37.30
CA GLY A 45 -8.31 10.60 38.02
C GLY A 45 -7.05 9.97 37.45
N SER A 46 -5.88 10.51 37.79
CA SER A 46 -4.61 9.76 37.71
C SER A 46 -4.56 8.69 38.80
N PRO A 47 -4.11 7.46 38.50
CA PRO A 47 -3.52 6.59 39.50
C PRO A 47 -1.99 6.57 39.32
N THR A 48 -1.33 7.06 40.37
CA THR A 48 0.06 6.79 40.71
C THR A 48 0.44 5.32 40.51
N VAL A 49 1.52 5.08 39.76
CA VAL A 49 2.21 3.78 39.67
C VAL A 49 2.70 3.40 41.07
N ARG A 50 2.15 2.31 41.63
CA ARG A 50 2.69 1.67 42.85
C ARG A 50 3.67 0.57 42.46
N ALA A 51 4.74 0.49 43.24
CA ALA A 51 5.84 -0.45 43.09
C ALA A 51 5.41 -1.93 43.14
N VAL A 52 6.13 -2.74 42.38
CA VAL A 52 6.05 -4.21 42.31
C VAL A 52 6.54 -4.81 43.64
N PRO A 53 5.84 -5.77 44.28
CA PRO A 53 6.39 -6.47 45.43
C PRO A 53 7.31 -7.63 45.02
N GLU A 54 8.33 -7.81 45.85
CA GLU A 54 9.37 -8.82 45.80
C GLU A 54 8.88 -10.27 45.79
N TYR A 55 9.76 -11.09 45.22
CA TYR A 55 9.82 -12.53 45.27
C TYR A 55 10.02 -13.01 46.71
N ASP A 56 9.16 -13.90 47.21
CA ASP A 56 9.50 -14.68 48.41
C ASP A 56 9.07 -16.14 48.29
N SER A 57 10.03 -17.00 48.53
CA SER A 57 9.94 -18.45 48.56
C SER A 57 9.50 -18.92 49.94
N GLU A 58 8.53 -19.83 50.05
CA GLU A 58 8.62 -20.99 50.95
C GLU A 58 7.43 -21.96 50.83
N ARG A 59 7.74 -23.24 51.06
CA ARG A 59 6.85 -24.41 51.03
C ARG A 59 6.05 -24.51 52.33
N ARG A 60 4.84 -25.09 52.28
CA ARG A 60 4.42 -26.26 53.10
C ARG A 60 2.99 -26.78 52.78
N SER A 61 2.97 -28.03 52.32
CA SER A 61 2.05 -29.17 52.60
C SER A 61 0.73 -29.00 53.38
N GLY A 62 -0.35 -29.60 52.85
CA GLY A 62 -1.38 -30.30 53.64
C GLY A 62 -2.83 -30.24 53.10
N PRO A 63 -3.63 -31.32 53.11
CA PRO A 63 -4.77 -31.50 52.19
C PRO A 63 -6.16 -31.36 52.84
N SER A 64 -7.20 -31.05 52.05
CA SER A 64 -8.48 -31.79 52.07
C SER A 64 -9.40 -31.40 50.91
N ARG A 65 -10.16 -32.39 50.43
CA ARG A 65 -11.06 -32.36 49.28
C ARG A 65 -12.39 -31.68 49.62
N SER A 66 -12.87 -30.80 48.75
CA SER A 66 -14.31 -30.64 48.52
C SER A 66 -14.55 -30.48 47.01
N SER A 67 -15.36 -31.38 46.48
CA SER A 67 -15.70 -31.51 45.07
C SER A 67 -16.48 -30.29 44.55
N GLN A 68 -15.84 -29.46 43.74
CA GLN A 68 -16.52 -28.65 42.74
C GLN A 68 -16.15 -29.19 41.36
N ARG A 69 -17.16 -29.71 40.66
CA ARG A 69 -17.08 -30.14 39.27
C ARG A 69 -16.53 -28.99 38.44
N SER A 70 -15.25 -29.06 38.07
CA SER A 70 -14.69 -28.24 37.00
C SER A 70 -15.48 -28.58 35.73
N ARG A 71 -16.28 -27.65 35.21
CA ARG A 71 -16.77 -27.74 33.83
C ARG A 71 -15.53 -27.74 32.94
N LYS A 72 -15.12 -28.92 32.47
CA LYS A 72 -14.16 -29.03 31.37
C LYS A 72 -14.80 -28.35 30.17
N LEU A 73 -14.33 -27.17 29.82
CA LEU A 73 -14.50 -26.63 28.49
C LEU A 73 -13.73 -27.55 27.56
N TYR A 74 -14.45 -28.45 26.89
CA TYR A 74 -13.91 -29.19 25.77
C TYR A 74 -13.87 -28.22 24.58
N SER A 75 -12.67 -27.80 24.17
CA SER A 75 -12.50 -27.18 22.86
C SER A 75 -12.60 -28.30 21.81
N ILE A 76 -13.76 -28.40 21.17
CA ILE A 76 -13.91 -29.22 19.97
C ILE A 76 -13.59 -28.30 18.79
N GLY A 77 -12.36 -28.39 18.30
CA GLY A 77 -11.84 -27.64 17.15
C GLY A 77 -10.37 -28.03 16.94
N PRO A 78 -9.84 -27.99 15.71
CA PRO A 78 -8.43 -28.31 15.47
C PRO A 78 -7.58 -27.42 16.37
N ALA A 79 -6.48 -27.97 16.90
CA ALA A 79 -5.56 -27.24 17.76
C ALA A 79 -5.06 -25.97 17.05
N LEU A 80 -5.77 -24.86 17.27
CA LEU A 80 -5.41 -23.55 16.79
C LEU A 80 -4.25 -23.07 17.65
N SER A 81 -3.03 -23.36 17.20
CA SER A 81 -1.84 -22.69 17.70
C SER A 81 -2.04 -21.20 17.49
N TRP A 82 -2.03 -20.42 18.57
CA TRP A 82 -2.32 -18.99 18.67
C TRP A 82 -1.32 -18.06 17.95
N LYS A 83 -0.79 -18.47 16.80
CA LYS A 83 -0.14 -17.57 15.84
C LYS A 83 -1.00 -17.48 14.59
N ILE A 84 -2.25 -17.03 14.74
CA ILE A 84 -2.92 -16.35 13.63
C ILE A 84 -2.27 -14.97 13.55
N VAL A 85 -1.05 -14.93 13.02
CA VAL A 85 -0.51 -13.70 12.45
C VAL A 85 -1.26 -13.58 11.13
N TRP A 86 -2.11 -12.57 11.00
CA TRP A 86 -2.91 -12.35 9.78
C TRP A 86 -2.04 -11.95 8.58
N GLN A 87 -0.73 -11.85 8.77
CA GLN A 87 0.27 -11.79 7.71
C GLN A 87 0.89 -13.18 7.47
N GLN A 88 0.64 -13.74 6.29
CA GLN A 88 1.12 -15.07 5.90
C GLN A 88 1.74 -15.02 4.50
N LEU A 89 2.96 -15.53 4.38
CA LEU A 89 3.65 -15.71 3.10
C LEU A 89 3.66 -17.20 2.76
N GLU A 90 2.94 -17.58 1.70
CA GLU A 90 2.93 -18.94 1.17
C GLU A 90 3.82 -18.99 -0.05
N VAL A 91 4.90 -19.78 0.00
CA VAL A 91 5.86 -19.93 -1.11
C VAL A 91 5.48 -21.15 -1.95
N HIS A 92 5.27 -20.94 -3.25
CA HIS A 92 4.85 -21.95 -4.22
C HIS A 92 6.01 -22.50 -5.03
N HIS A 93 7.04 -21.69 -5.26
CA HIS A 93 8.24 -22.06 -6.00
C HIS A 93 9.48 -21.44 -5.37
N ASP A 94 10.52 -22.26 -5.22
CA ASP A 94 11.84 -21.85 -4.76
C ASP A 94 12.90 -22.12 -5.84
N GLY A 95 13.89 -21.24 -5.93
CA GLY A 95 14.97 -21.41 -6.89
C GLY A 95 15.85 -20.18 -7.01
N ALA A 96 17.12 -20.40 -7.33
CA ALA A 96 18.05 -19.31 -7.60
C ALA A 96 17.58 -18.49 -8.81
N LEU A 97 17.54 -17.16 -8.62
CA LEU A 97 17.18 -16.21 -9.66
C LEU A 97 18.43 -15.54 -10.24
N LYS A 98 18.35 -15.16 -11.52
CA LYS A 98 19.43 -14.50 -12.24
C LYS A 98 19.29 -12.98 -12.13
N LYS A 99 20.06 -12.36 -11.22
CA LYS A 99 20.10 -10.91 -11.00
C LYS A 99 18.71 -10.26 -10.88
N PRO A 100 17.80 -10.80 -10.05
CA PRO A 100 16.38 -10.45 -10.14
C PRO A 100 16.10 -8.97 -9.85
N ALA A 101 15.13 -8.41 -10.58
CA ALA A 101 14.48 -7.13 -10.26
C ALA A 101 13.11 -7.39 -9.63
N LEU A 102 12.75 -6.64 -8.58
CA LEU A 102 11.38 -6.62 -8.07
C LEU A 102 10.61 -5.46 -8.70
N LEU A 103 9.47 -5.75 -9.33
CA LEU A 103 8.50 -4.76 -9.78
C LEU A 103 7.31 -4.82 -8.83
N VAL A 104 7.15 -3.82 -7.97
CA VAL A 104 6.00 -3.65 -7.08
C VAL A 104 4.93 -2.87 -7.82
N SER A 105 3.86 -3.54 -8.24
CA SER A 105 2.79 -2.95 -9.06
C SER A 105 1.44 -3.07 -8.35
N LEU A 106 1.20 -2.16 -7.40
CA LEU A 106 -0.03 -2.13 -6.61
C LEU A 106 -0.78 -0.81 -6.81
N SER A 107 -2.08 -0.92 -7.05
CA SER A 107 -2.99 0.23 -7.13
C SER A 107 -3.60 0.54 -5.78
N THR A 108 -4.13 1.75 -5.61
CA THR A 108 -4.78 2.13 -4.35
C THR A 108 -6.01 1.26 -4.08
N SER A 109 -6.14 0.87 -2.81
CA SER A 109 -7.31 0.18 -2.26
C SER A 109 -8.44 1.14 -1.87
N ILE A 110 -8.19 2.45 -1.92
CA ILE A 110 -9.15 3.47 -1.52
C ILE A 110 -10.23 3.62 -2.61
N PRO A 111 -11.50 3.26 -2.36
CA PRO A 111 -12.53 3.17 -3.40
C PRO A 111 -12.73 4.45 -4.20
N GLN A 112 -12.72 5.61 -3.53
CA GLN A 112 -12.90 6.91 -4.19
C GLN A 112 -11.76 7.28 -5.15
N TYR A 113 -10.61 6.63 -5.05
CA TYR A 113 -9.41 6.91 -5.87
C TYR A 113 -9.06 5.79 -6.84
N ARG A 114 -9.73 4.64 -6.74
CA ARG A 114 -9.52 3.47 -7.63
C ARG A 114 -9.69 3.84 -9.10
N ALA A 115 -10.67 4.68 -9.42
CA ALA A 115 -10.91 5.15 -10.77
C ALA A 115 -9.79 6.06 -11.32
N LEU A 116 -8.98 6.69 -10.47
CA LEU A 116 -7.89 7.61 -10.86
C LEU A 116 -6.53 6.91 -10.96
N TYR A 117 -6.29 5.91 -10.09
CA TYR A 117 -4.96 5.33 -9.88
C TYR A 117 -4.89 3.81 -10.11
N SER A 118 -5.56 3.30 -11.14
CA SER A 118 -5.47 1.88 -11.52
C SER A 118 -4.27 1.52 -12.41
N GLN A 119 -3.40 2.49 -12.72
CA GLN A 119 -2.35 2.36 -13.73
C GLN A 119 -1.36 1.23 -13.42
N ALA A 120 -1.04 1.01 -12.14
CA ALA A 120 -0.16 -0.08 -11.71
C ALA A 120 -0.83 -1.45 -11.92
N ARG A 121 -2.14 -1.55 -11.68
CA ARG A 121 -2.91 -2.77 -11.94
C ARG A 121 -2.95 -3.04 -13.45
N GLU A 122 -3.30 -2.03 -14.25
CA GLU A 122 -3.35 -2.16 -15.71
C GLU A 122 -1.97 -2.55 -16.30
N LEU A 123 -0.88 -2.02 -15.74
CA LEU A 123 0.48 -2.41 -16.12
C LEU A 123 0.78 -3.87 -15.79
N ALA A 124 0.49 -4.32 -14.56
CA ALA A 124 0.68 -5.71 -14.16
C ALA A 124 -0.16 -6.67 -15.02
N SER A 125 -1.45 -6.35 -15.25
CA SER A 125 -2.33 -7.12 -16.13
C SER A 125 -1.76 -7.23 -17.54
N TYR A 126 -1.23 -6.13 -18.09
CA TYR A 126 -0.66 -6.12 -19.42
C TYR A 126 0.62 -6.97 -19.49
N MET A 127 1.51 -6.86 -18.51
CA MET A 127 2.71 -7.69 -18.43
C MET A 127 2.35 -9.18 -18.34
N MET A 128 1.40 -9.56 -17.47
CA MET A 128 0.97 -10.95 -17.34
C MET A 128 0.27 -11.48 -18.60
N LYS A 129 -0.40 -10.61 -19.35
CA LYS A 129 -1.00 -10.98 -20.65
C LYS A 129 0.07 -11.22 -21.73
N LYS A 130 1.10 -10.37 -21.80
CA LYS A 130 2.09 -10.37 -22.89
C LYS A 130 3.31 -11.25 -22.63
N MET A 131 3.60 -11.54 -21.37
CA MET A 131 4.81 -12.26 -20.95
C MET A 131 4.42 -13.48 -20.11
N LYS A 132 5.28 -14.50 -20.12
CA LYS A 132 5.05 -15.71 -19.32
C LYS A 132 5.53 -15.49 -17.90
N PHE A 133 4.60 -15.52 -16.96
CA PHE A 133 4.86 -15.47 -15.52
C PHE A 133 4.47 -16.79 -14.86
N VAL A 134 5.23 -17.21 -13.85
CA VAL A 134 4.89 -18.36 -12.99
C VAL A 134 4.76 -17.89 -11.54
N PRO A 135 3.81 -18.40 -10.75
CA PRO A 135 3.64 -17.98 -9.36
C PRO A 135 4.86 -18.37 -8.51
N LEU A 136 5.29 -17.46 -7.64
CA LEU A 136 6.37 -17.66 -6.66
C LEU A 136 5.84 -17.77 -5.24
N ALA A 137 4.98 -16.82 -4.84
CA ALA A 137 4.44 -16.76 -3.50
C ALA A 137 3.16 -15.93 -3.42
N SER A 138 2.32 -16.22 -2.43
CA SER A 138 1.15 -15.43 -2.04
C SER A 138 1.42 -14.74 -0.70
N LEU A 139 1.11 -13.45 -0.59
CA LEU A 139 1.15 -12.67 0.64
C LEU A 139 -0.27 -12.29 1.06
N TYR A 140 -0.75 -12.94 2.11
CA TYR A 140 -1.96 -12.60 2.84
C TYR A 140 -1.60 -11.60 3.94
N SER A 141 -2.45 -10.60 4.18
CA SER A 141 -2.24 -9.63 5.25
C SER A 141 -3.54 -8.98 5.71
N SER A 142 -3.68 -8.73 7.01
CA SER A 142 -4.74 -7.87 7.57
C SER A 142 -4.59 -6.40 7.17
N ALA A 143 -3.44 -6.01 6.61
CA ALA A 143 -3.20 -4.69 6.06
C ALA A 143 -4.04 -4.42 4.79
N LEU A 144 -4.51 -5.47 4.10
CA LEU A 144 -5.34 -5.36 2.90
C LEU A 144 -6.79 -5.05 3.28
N PRO A 145 -7.61 -4.50 2.34
CA PRO A 145 -9.01 -4.22 2.60
C PRO A 145 -9.76 -5.45 3.13
N PRO A 146 -10.65 -5.29 4.13
CA PRO A 146 -11.41 -6.39 4.73
C PRO A 146 -12.59 -6.80 3.82
N GLU A 147 -12.28 -7.16 2.58
CA GLU A 147 -13.23 -7.58 1.55
C GLU A 147 -12.83 -8.93 0.95
N VAL A 148 -13.75 -9.54 0.20
CA VAL A 148 -13.52 -10.79 -0.55
C VAL A 148 -13.86 -10.55 -2.01
N ALA A 149 -13.13 -11.21 -2.90
CA ALA A 149 -13.51 -11.30 -4.30
C ALA A 149 -14.56 -12.41 -4.46
N VAL A 150 -15.75 -12.04 -4.95
CA VAL A 150 -16.82 -12.98 -5.31
C VAL A 150 -16.76 -13.20 -6.82
N ARG A 151 -16.56 -14.45 -7.25
CA ARG A 151 -16.50 -14.83 -8.67
C ARG A 151 -17.91 -14.97 -9.26
N GLU A 152 -17.97 -15.03 -10.60
CA GLU A 152 -19.24 -15.21 -11.34
C GLU A 152 -20.01 -16.48 -10.93
N ASP A 153 -19.30 -17.54 -10.54
CA ASP A 153 -19.88 -18.79 -10.07
C ASP A 153 -20.30 -18.77 -8.58
N GLY A 154 -20.15 -17.63 -7.91
CA GLY A 154 -20.46 -17.43 -6.50
C GLY A 154 -19.38 -17.94 -5.53
N THR A 155 -18.25 -18.45 -6.03
CA THR A 155 -17.11 -18.80 -5.16
C THR A 155 -16.43 -17.54 -4.63
N VAL A 156 -15.83 -17.65 -3.44
CA VAL A 156 -15.16 -16.53 -2.77
C VAL A 156 -13.66 -16.78 -2.64
N SER A 157 -12.87 -15.72 -2.72
CA SER A 157 -11.45 -15.73 -2.34
C SER A 157 -11.08 -14.46 -1.59
N LEU A 158 -10.12 -14.58 -0.68
CA LEU A 158 -9.53 -13.43 -0.01
C LEU A 158 -8.78 -12.55 -1.00
N VAL A 159 -8.74 -11.24 -0.73
CA VAL A 159 -7.80 -10.34 -1.40
C VAL A 159 -6.38 -10.78 -1.03
N VAL A 160 -5.56 -11.01 -2.05
CA VAL A 160 -4.19 -11.50 -1.90
C VAL A 160 -3.29 -10.78 -2.89
N ASN A 161 -2.07 -10.48 -2.46
CA ASN A 161 -1.03 -9.98 -3.35
C ASN A 161 -0.04 -11.11 -3.60
N GLN A 162 0.46 -11.22 -4.82
CA GLN A 162 1.24 -12.37 -5.26
C GLN A 162 2.53 -11.94 -5.96
N PHE A 163 3.56 -12.75 -5.75
CA PHE A 163 4.82 -12.69 -6.46
C PHE A 163 4.78 -13.63 -7.65
N HIS A 164 5.19 -13.14 -8.79
CA HIS A 164 5.26 -13.87 -10.05
C HIS A 164 6.64 -13.73 -10.68
N LEU A 165 7.18 -14.81 -11.20
CA LEU A 165 8.48 -14.86 -11.86
C LEU A 165 8.32 -14.89 -13.37
N HIS A 166 8.98 -13.96 -14.05
CA HIS A 166 9.32 -14.08 -15.45
C HIS A 166 10.82 -14.34 -15.60
N ARG A 167 11.18 -15.38 -16.35
CA ARG A 167 12.57 -15.77 -16.62
C ARG A 167 13.09 -15.06 -17.87
N GLY A 168 14.27 -14.44 -17.76
CA GLY A 168 14.90 -13.71 -18.86
C GLY A 168 16.43 -13.70 -18.77
N GLU A 169 17.08 -12.78 -19.50
CA GLU A 169 18.50 -12.46 -19.25
C GLU A 169 18.70 -11.95 -17.82
N ARG A 170 17.74 -11.15 -17.39
CA ARG A 170 17.48 -10.77 -16.01
C ARG A 170 16.13 -11.33 -15.60
N ASP A 171 16.05 -11.97 -14.44
CA ASP A 171 14.78 -12.46 -13.91
C ASP A 171 13.94 -11.28 -13.36
N ILE A 172 12.64 -11.32 -13.59
CA ILE A 172 11.68 -10.31 -13.10
C ILE A 172 10.78 -10.96 -12.06
N VAL A 173 10.76 -10.39 -10.87
CA VAL A 173 9.78 -10.70 -9.83
C VAL A 173 8.72 -9.61 -9.88
N LEU A 174 7.55 -9.90 -10.44
CA LEU A 174 6.40 -9.01 -10.39
C LEU A 174 5.63 -9.29 -9.10
N PHE A 175 5.63 -8.32 -8.18
CA PHE A 175 4.75 -8.33 -7.03
C PHE A 175 3.56 -7.44 -7.31
N GLY A 176 2.38 -8.04 -7.39
CA GLY A 176 1.17 -7.31 -7.71
C GLY A 176 -0.05 -7.92 -7.04
N GLY A 177 -1.16 -7.20 -7.11
CA GLY A 177 -2.37 -7.52 -6.38
C GLY A 177 -3.47 -6.54 -6.72
N ASP A 178 -4.67 -6.83 -6.28
CA ASP A 178 -5.83 -5.96 -6.53
C ASP A 178 -5.78 -4.67 -5.69
N SER A 179 -5.03 -4.70 -4.58
CA SER A 179 -5.04 -3.65 -3.58
C SER A 179 -3.67 -3.44 -2.93
N SER A 180 -3.33 -2.18 -2.69
CA SER A 180 -2.27 -1.78 -1.76
C SER A 180 -2.75 -1.96 -0.31
N PRO A 181 -1.82 -2.13 0.66
CA PRO A 181 -2.21 -2.10 2.08
C PRO A 181 -2.80 -0.73 2.45
N LEU A 182 -3.87 -0.74 3.25
CA LEU A 182 -4.49 0.45 3.84
C LEU A 182 -3.75 0.85 5.13
N ASP A 183 -3.65 -0.10 6.05
CA ASP A 183 -2.99 0.03 7.35
C ASP A 183 -1.68 -0.80 7.39
N ASP A 184 -0.93 -0.73 8.50
CA ASP A 184 0.26 -1.55 8.77
C ASP A 184 1.23 -1.65 7.56
N GLN A 185 1.36 -0.54 6.83
CA GLN A 185 2.06 -0.52 5.55
C GLN A 185 3.56 -0.85 5.73
N TYR A 186 4.14 -0.54 6.91
CA TYR A 186 5.54 -0.83 7.22
C TYR A 186 5.77 -2.33 7.39
N GLU A 187 4.89 -3.00 8.12
CA GLU A 187 4.90 -4.44 8.34
C GLU A 187 4.64 -5.20 7.04
N PHE A 188 3.74 -4.68 6.20
CA PHE A 188 3.51 -5.22 4.86
C PHE A 188 4.73 -5.04 3.96
N ALA A 189 5.35 -3.85 3.96
CA ALA A 189 6.57 -3.57 3.20
C ALA A 189 7.74 -4.43 3.67
N ASP A 190 7.89 -4.64 4.98
CA ASP A 190 8.92 -5.51 5.56
C ASP A 190 8.79 -6.95 5.05
N ALA A 191 7.57 -7.52 5.04
CA ALA A 191 7.36 -8.85 4.46
C ALA A 191 7.74 -8.91 2.98
N VAL A 192 7.34 -7.91 2.20
CA VAL A 192 7.64 -7.85 0.76
C VAL A 192 9.14 -7.77 0.51
N LEU A 193 9.84 -6.85 1.18
CA LEU A 193 11.26 -6.61 0.99
C LEU A 193 12.12 -7.73 1.59
N THR A 194 11.68 -8.34 2.70
CA THR A 194 12.34 -9.52 3.28
C THR A 194 12.30 -10.70 2.33
N TYR A 195 11.12 -10.99 1.74
CA TYR A 195 11.02 -12.07 0.76
C TYR A 195 11.83 -11.76 -0.51
N ALA A 196 11.74 -10.55 -1.04
CA ALA A 196 12.55 -10.13 -2.19
C ALA A 196 14.06 -10.27 -1.93
N ARG A 197 14.53 -9.95 -0.72
CA ARG A 197 15.92 -10.10 -0.32
C ARG A 197 16.34 -11.58 -0.30
N SER A 198 15.45 -12.46 0.17
CA SER A 198 15.69 -13.91 0.17
C SER A 198 15.86 -14.48 -1.25
N LEU A 199 15.24 -13.85 -2.25
CA LEU A 199 15.38 -14.18 -3.67
C LEU A 199 16.65 -13.59 -4.32
N GLY A 200 17.42 -12.77 -3.60
CA GLY A 200 18.60 -12.09 -4.11
C GLY A 200 18.30 -10.84 -4.94
N VAL A 201 17.13 -10.22 -4.75
CA VAL A 201 16.79 -8.94 -5.41
C VAL A 201 17.74 -7.84 -4.96
N GLY A 202 18.32 -7.15 -5.94
CA GLY A 202 19.16 -5.96 -5.71
C GLY A 202 18.48 -4.64 -6.03
N GLU A 203 17.39 -4.66 -6.80
CA GLU A 203 16.69 -3.44 -7.26
C GLU A 203 15.17 -3.61 -7.17
N VAL A 204 14.50 -2.57 -6.69
CA VAL A 204 13.05 -2.50 -6.52
C VAL A 204 12.50 -1.33 -7.33
N TYR A 205 11.58 -1.61 -8.23
CA TYR A 205 10.85 -0.63 -9.03
C TYR A 205 9.41 -0.60 -8.54
N SER A 206 8.96 0.50 -7.95
CA SER A 206 7.58 0.64 -7.48
C SER A 206 6.73 1.50 -8.43
N ILE A 207 5.68 0.88 -8.94
CA ILE A 207 4.65 1.44 -9.81
C ILE A 207 3.39 1.62 -8.96
N GLY A 208 2.83 2.82 -8.98
CA GLY A 208 1.67 3.18 -8.16
C GLY A 208 1.41 4.67 -8.19
N ALA A 209 0.34 5.08 -7.51
CA ALA A 209 -0.13 6.46 -7.49
C ALA A 209 0.99 7.46 -7.17
N ARG A 210 1.07 8.52 -7.98
CA ARG A 210 1.48 9.84 -7.49
C ARG A 210 0.20 10.48 -6.94
N TRP A 211 0.27 11.23 -5.85
CA TRP A 211 -0.93 11.79 -5.22
C TRP A 211 -0.97 13.33 -5.29
N THR A 212 0.20 13.94 -5.36
CA THR A 212 0.41 15.39 -5.27
C THR A 212 0.34 16.10 -6.62
N GLU A 213 0.00 15.41 -7.69
CA GLU A 213 -0.03 15.97 -9.04
C GLU A 213 -1.30 16.78 -9.36
N ALA A 214 -1.16 17.63 -10.38
CA ALA A 214 -2.31 18.13 -11.11
C ALA A 214 -2.75 17.12 -12.18
N PRO A 215 -4.07 16.91 -12.40
CA PRO A 215 -4.56 16.10 -13.50
C PRO A 215 -4.08 16.64 -14.84
N LEU A 216 -3.67 15.75 -15.73
CA LEU A 216 -3.40 16.08 -17.12
C LEU A 216 -4.71 16.13 -17.94
N PRO A 217 -4.74 16.92 -19.04
CA PRO A 217 -5.79 16.83 -20.05
C PRO A 217 -6.00 15.38 -20.51
N PRO A 218 -7.27 14.96 -20.74
CA PRO A 218 -7.59 13.58 -21.10
C PRO A 218 -6.93 13.06 -22.38
N ASP A 219 -6.50 13.95 -23.28
CA ASP A 219 -5.88 13.68 -24.57
C ASP A 219 -4.36 13.89 -24.57
N GLN A 220 -3.76 14.27 -23.45
CA GLN A 220 -2.31 14.42 -23.34
C GLN A 220 -1.61 13.10 -22.99
N THR A 221 -0.52 12.78 -23.69
CA THR A 221 0.37 11.67 -23.30
C THR A 221 1.19 12.09 -22.09
N PRO A 222 1.17 11.33 -20.97
CA PRO A 222 1.87 11.73 -19.78
C PRO A 222 3.39 11.48 -19.87
N ALA A 223 4.17 12.37 -19.24
CA ALA A 223 5.59 12.11 -18.96
C ALA A 223 5.74 11.08 -17.84
N VAL A 224 6.83 10.31 -17.87
CA VAL A 224 7.18 9.39 -16.77
C VAL A 224 7.98 10.16 -15.75
N LEU A 225 7.54 10.08 -14.49
CA LEU A 225 8.15 10.74 -13.35
C LEU A 225 8.61 9.72 -12.31
N GLY A 226 9.65 10.07 -11.57
CA GLY A 226 10.21 9.17 -10.57
C GLY A 226 11.21 9.81 -9.62
N PHE A 227 11.61 9.02 -8.63
CA PHE A 227 12.68 9.32 -7.70
C PHE A 227 13.39 8.02 -7.32
N ALA A 228 14.60 8.10 -6.78
CA ALA A 228 15.38 6.93 -6.40
C ALA A 228 16.00 7.10 -5.02
N THR A 229 16.40 5.98 -4.44
CA THR A 229 17.03 5.90 -3.10
C THR A 229 18.44 6.47 -3.02
N ASP A 230 19.14 6.61 -4.15
CA ASP A 230 20.51 7.12 -4.21
C ASP A 230 20.80 7.90 -5.51
N LEU A 231 21.96 8.58 -5.55
CA LEU A 231 22.37 9.40 -6.69
C LEU A 231 22.69 8.59 -7.95
N VAL A 232 23.04 7.30 -7.83
CA VAL A 232 23.26 6.42 -8.98
C VAL A 232 21.91 6.14 -9.65
N GLY A 233 20.91 5.76 -8.86
CA GLY A 233 19.56 5.55 -9.35
C GLY A 233 18.92 6.81 -9.91
N VAL A 234 19.19 7.98 -9.32
CA VAL A 234 18.78 9.27 -9.89
C VAL A 234 19.37 9.50 -11.29
N LYS A 235 20.65 9.17 -11.49
CA LYS A 235 21.28 9.28 -12.81
C LYS A 235 20.67 8.28 -13.80
N GLU A 236 20.38 7.06 -13.35
CA GLU A 236 19.76 6.02 -14.16
C GLU A 236 18.34 6.39 -14.61
N LEU A 237 17.51 6.95 -13.72
CA LEU A 237 16.19 7.47 -14.09
C LEU A 237 16.31 8.54 -15.19
N LYS A 238 17.20 9.52 -15.00
CA LYS A 238 17.43 10.58 -15.99
C LYS A 238 17.89 10.05 -17.34
N SER A 239 18.81 9.07 -17.35
CA SER A 239 19.32 8.51 -18.61
C SER A 239 18.23 7.78 -19.42
N HIS A 240 17.15 7.37 -18.77
CA HIS A 240 15.98 6.74 -19.39
C HIS A 240 14.83 7.71 -19.64
N GLY A 241 15.05 9.02 -19.52
CA GLY A 241 14.04 10.04 -19.81
C GLY A 241 12.97 10.19 -18.74
N VAL A 242 13.23 9.72 -17.51
CA VAL A 242 12.32 9.92 -16.37
C VAL A 242 12.56 11.31 -15.77
N GLU A 243 11.47 12.07 -15.64
CA GLU A 243 11.48 13.36 -14.96
C GLU A 243 11.56 13.17 -13.44
N LEU A 244 12.44 13.92 -12.79
CA LEU A 244 12.61 13.77 -11.35
C LEU A 244 11.52 14.49 -10.57
N ILE A 245 10.88 13.74 -9.69
CA ILE A 245 10.06 14.27 -8.61
C ILE A 245 10.99 14.84 -7.52
N LYS A 246 10.75 16.09 -7.10
CA LYS A 246 11.56 16.80 -6.11
C LYS A 246 10.68 17.59 -5.17
N ASP A 247 11.10 17.69 -3.91
CA ASP A 247 10.54 18.61 -2.91
C ASP A 247 9.02 18.48 -2.72
N GLU A 248 8.46 17.27 -2.89
CA GLU A 248 7.06 16.96 -2.63
C GLU A 248 6.89 15.74 -1.70
N PRO A 249 5.88 15.71 -0.83
CA PRO A 249 5.52 14.51 -0.09
C PRO A 249 5.08 13.39 -1.04
N ALA A 250 5.63 12.19 -0.86
CA ALA A 250 5.26 11.01 -1.63
C ALA A 250 4.56 9.99 -0.70
N PRO A 251 3.23 10.06 -0.53
CA PRO A 251 2.50 9.19 0.39
C PRO A 251 2.27 7.78 -0.18
N PHE A 252 1.70 6.93 0.68
CA PHE A 252 1.25 5.56 0.41
C PHE A 252 2.36 4.55 0.14
N PHE A 253 1.95 3.28 0.17
CA PHE A 253 2.80 2.11 0.04
C PHE A 253 3.77 2.18 -1.15
N ALA A 254 3.27 2.56 -2.34
CA ALA A 254 4.09 2.63 -3.56
C ALA A 254 5.26 3.62 -3.48
N SER A 255 5.15 4.65 -2.65
CA SER A 255 6.25 5.60 -2.41
C SER A 255 7.13 5.12 -1.25
N MET A 256 6.50 4.64 -0.18
CA MET A 256 7.17 4.23 1.04
C MET A 256 8.06 3.00 0.86
N VAL A 257 7.62 2.00 0.09
CA VAL A 257 8.39 0.77 -0.18
C VAL A 257 9.73 1.08 -0.87
N VAL A 258 9.77 2.13 -1.70
CA VAL A 258 10.99 2.63 -2.35
C VAL A 258 11.97 3.13 -1.30
N GLY A 259 11.52 3.95 -0.35
CA GLY A 259 12.37 4.47 0.72
C GLY A 259 12.92 3.36 1.63
N LEU A 260 12.09 2.36 1.95
CA LEU A 260 12.47 1.23 2.79
C LEU A 260 13.47 0.28 2.12
N ALA A 261 13.44 0.15 0.79
CA ALA A 261 14.33 -0.74 0.03
C ALA A 261 15.82 -0.57 0.39
N LYS A 262 16.26 0.67 0.70
CA LYS A 262 17.63 0.96 1.14
C LYS A 262 18.04 0.17 2.39
N GLY A 263 17.13 -0.03 3.34
CA GLY A 263 17.35 -0.82 4.55
C GLY A 263 17.56 -2.31 4.29
N TYR A 264 17.15 -2.79 3.11
CA TYR A 264 17.31 -4.19 2.67
C TYR A 264 18.48 -4.35 1.70
N ALA A 265 19.37 -3.36 1.62
CA ALA A 265 20.49 -3.30 0.66
C ALA A 265 20.03 -3.38 -0.80
N MET A 266 18.84 -2.87 -1.09
CA MET A 266 18.30 -2.76 -2.44
C MET A 266 18.25 -1.30 -2.87
N ARG A 267 18.48 -1.06 -4.15
CA ARG A 267 18.21 0.25 -4.74
C ARG A 267 16.74 0.34 -5.14
N GLY A 268 16.02 1.27 -4.53
CA GLY A 268 14.64 1.58 -4.86
C GLY A 268 14.51 2.66 -5.95
N TYR A 269 13.54 2.47 -6.83
CA TYR A 269 13.08 3.39 -7.87
C TYR A 269 11.57 3.57 -7.79
N LYS A 270 11.08 4.80 -7.81
CA LYS A 270 9.68 5.11 -8.11
C LYS A 270 9.55 5.36 -9.60
N VAL A 271 8.55 4.73 -10.23
CA VAL A 271 8.11 5.02 -11.60
C VAL A 271 6.61 5.31 -11.56
N SER A 272 6.18 6.43 -12.14
CA SER A 272 4.79 6.88 -12.11
C SER A 272 4.49 7.81 -13.28
N VAL A 273 3.21 8.02 -13.55
CA VAL A 273 2.75 9.14 -14.37
C VAL A 273 1.60 9.87 -13.65
N ASN A 274 1.34 11.12 -14.04
CA ASN A 274 0.20 11.86 -13.52
C ASN A 274 -1.13 11.24 -13.98
N HIS A 275 -2.17 11.31 -13.15
CA HIS A 275 -3.51 10.95 -13.58
C HIS A 275 -4.09 11.97 -14.57
N GLY A 276 -5.18 11.60 -15.24
CA GLY A 276 -5.88 12.45 -16.23
C GLY A 276 -6.35 11.66 -17.44
N GLU A 277 -5.60 10.62 -17.82
CA GLU A 277 -6.04 9.68 -18.86
C GLU A 277 -7.30 8.91 -18.39
N PRO A 278 -8.37 8.89 -19.21
CA PRO A 278 -9.55 8.07 -18.96
C PRO A 278 -9.23 6.58 -18.90
N LEU A 279 -10.16 5.79 -18.37
CA LEU A 279 -10.07 4.34 -18.39
C LEU A 279 -10.51 3.74 -19.73
N PRO A 280 -9.84 2.68 -20.23
CA PRO A 280 -8.52 2.18 -19.80
C PRO A 280 -7.40 3.18 -20.18
N ARG A 281 -6.21 3.05 -19.57
CA ARG A 281 -5.09 4.02 -19.65
C ARG A 281 -3.92 3.56 -20.51
N PRO A 282 -4.12 3.38 -21.83
CA PRO A 282 -3.11 2.77 -22.68
C PRO A 282 -1.82 3.60 -22.76
N ARG A 283 -1.90 4.93 -22.77
CA ARG A 283 -0.69 5.77 -22.91
C ARG A 283 0.13 5.79 -21.64
N SER A 284 -0.52 5.89 -20.48
CA SER A 284 0.13 5.81 -19.17
C SER A 284 0.90 4.49 -19.02
N VAL A 285 0.23 3.37 -19.33
CA VAL A 285 0.83 2.04 -19.24
C VAL A 285 1.97 1.86 -20.24
N ALA A 286 1.78 2.26 -21.50
CA ALA A 286 2.80 2.17 -22.53
C ALA A 286 4.07 2.95 -22.15
N ARG A 287 3.92 4.20 -21.70
CA ARG A 287 5.06 5.05 -21.30
C ARG A 287 5.84 4.47 -20.13
N MET A 288 5.16 3.93 -19.12
CA MET A 288 5.84 3.28 -17.99
C MET A 288 6.54 1.99 -18.42
N LEU A 289 5.91 1.16 -19.27
CA LEU A 289 6.53 -0.07 -19.78
C LEU A 289 7.75 0.21 -20.66
N GLU A 290 7.73 1.26 -21.49
CA GLU A 290 8.89 1.68 -22.30
C GLU A 290 10.11 2.09 -21.46
N VAL A 291 9.88 2.65 -20.28
CA VAL A 291 10.94 3.00 -19.33
C VAL A 291 11.43 1.75 -18.60
N LEU A 292 10.50 0.96 -18.05
CA LEU A 292 10.82 -0.25 -17.30
C LEU A 292 11.53 -1.29 -18.17
N SER A 293 11.11 -1.48 -19.43
CA SER A 293 11.74 -2.41 -20.37
C SER A 293 13.23 -2.11 -20.55
N LYS A 294 13.58 -0.83 -20.68
CA LYS A 294 14.96 -0.37 -20.84
C LYS A 294 15.77 -0.46 -19.55
N MET A 295 15.20 -0.05 -18.42
CA MET A 295 15.89 -0.08 -17.13
C MET A 295 16.12 -1.52 -16.63
N VAL A 296 15.14 -2.40 -16.82
CA VAL A 296 15.18 -3.77 -16.30
C VAL A 296 15.78 -4.74 -17.33
N GLY A 297 15.65 -4.45 -18.63
CA GLY A 297 16.18 -5.27 -19.72
C GLY A 297 15.24 -6.41 -20.12
N PHE A 298 13.99 -6.08 -20.46
CA PHE A 298 13.03 -7.05 -21.00
C PHE A 298 12.34 -6.52 -22.26
N GLU A 299 11.88 -7.44 -23.10
CA GLU A 299 11.10 -7.12 -24.30
C GLU A 299 9.60 -7.33 -24.03
N ILE A 300 8.78 -6.38 -24.47
CA ILE A 300 7.33 -6.47 -24.40
C ILE A 300 6.71 -5.79 -25.63
N ASP A 301 5.77 -6.48 -26.27
CA ASP A 301 4.97 -5.91 -27.36
C ASP A 301 3.97 -4.89 -26.80
N LEU A 302 4.02 -3.65 -27.31
CA LEU A 302 3.18 -2.52 -26.89
C LEU A 302 2.13 -2.13 -27.93
N ASP A 303 2.02 -2.84 -29.06
CA ASP A 303 1.18 -2.44 -30.20
C ASP A 303 -0.29 -2.26 -29.80
N GLU A 304 -0.81 -3.12 -28.91
CA GLU A 304 -2.19 -3.03 -28.41
C GLU A 304 -2.49 -1.77 -27.56
N LEU A 305 -1.45 -1.16 -26.98
CA LEU A 305 -1.55 0.08 -26.21
C LEU A 305 -1.36 1.31 -27.10
N GLN A 306 -0.57 1.20 -28.17
CA GLN A 306 -0.28 2.30 -29.09
C GLN A 306 -1.28 2.40 -30.25
N ALA A 307 -2.03 1.34 -30.54
CA ALA A 307 -3.05 1.35 -31.57
C ALA A 307 -4.09 2.46 -31.31
N PRO A 308 -4.42 3.31 -32.31
CA PRO A 308 -5.45 4.32 -32.18
C PRO A 308 -6.79 3.62 -31.94
N LYS A 309 -7.22 3.59 -30.68
CA LYS A 309 -8.57 3.19 -30.33
C LYS A 309 -9.43 4.44 -30.46
N GLY A 310 -10.54 4.32 -31.20
CA GLY A 310 -11.62 5.32 -31.12
C GLY A 310 -12.07 5.50 -29.67
N PRO A 311 -12.95 6.45 -29.34
CA PRO A 311 -13.38 6.69 -27.97
C PRO A 311 -13.80 5.37 -27.31
N LEU A 312 -12.95 4.86 -26.43
CA LEU A 312 -13.23 3.64 -25.70
C LEU A 312 -14.35 4.00 -24.75
N ALA A 313 -15.47 3.28 -24.85
CA ALA A 313 -16.48 3.35 -23.80
C ALA A 313 -15.74 3.09 -22.48
N ALA A 314 -15.94 3.98 -21.50
CA ALA A 314 -15.38 3.83 -20.17
C ALA A 314 -15.87 2.50 -19.61
N LYS A 315 -15.05 1.45 -19.76
CA LYS A 315 -15.29 0.19 -19.07
C LYS A 315 -14.88 0.42 -17.63
N GLN A 316 -15.75 0.05 -16.69
CA GLN A 316 -15.33 -0.09 -15.31
C GLN A 316 -14.10 -1.02 -15.28
N PRO A 317 -13.11 -0.74 -14.43
CA PRO A 317 -11.99 -1.66 -14.27
C PRO A 317 -12.60 -3.02 -13.92
N ASP A 318 -12.11 -4.08 -14.57
CA ASP A 318 -12.48 -5.45 -14.23
C ASP A 318 -12.33 -5.62 -12.71
N GLU A 319 -13.40 -5.99 -12.00
CA GLU A 319 -13.39 -6.16 -10.55
C GLU A 319 -12.84 -7.54 -10.15
N GLY A 320 -12.70 -8.47 -11.10
CA GLY A 320 -12.10 -9.78 -10.85
C GLY A 320 -10.61 -9.68 -10.55
N SER A 321 -10.09 -10.54 -9.68
CA SER A 321 -8.63 -10.65 -9.49
C SER A 321 -7.96 -11.05 -10.80
N ILE A 322 -6.93 -10.31 -11.22
CA ILE A 322 -6.08 -10.71 -12.36
C ILE A 322 -5.12 -11.86 -12.00
N TYR A 323 -5.12 -12.24 -10.73
CA TYR A 323 -4.32 -13.29 -10.14
C TYR A 323 -5.22 -14.50 -9.90
N GLN A 324 -5.00 -15.58 -10.66
CA GLN A 324 -5.71 -16.86 -10.57
C GLN A 324 -4.75 -17.98 -10.21
#